data_AF-B8HIG1-F1
#
_entry.id   AF-B8HIG1-F1
#
_cell.length_a   1.000
_cell.length_b   1.000
_cell.length_c   1.000
_cell.angle_alpha   90.00
_cell.angle_beta   90.00
_cell.angle_gamma   90.00
#
_symmetry.space_group_name_H-M   'P 1'
#
loop_
_entity.id
_entity.type
_entity.pdbx_description
1 polymer ?
#
loop_
_entity_poly.entity_id
_entity_poly.type
_entity_poly.pdbx_seq_one_letter_code
_entity_poly.pdbx_strand_id
1 'polypeptide(L)'
;MSLPADALEAAKEAMREVTPPPGVSKADWLSEHGTWALFAGAIAAAAPFIAAQALTDAATDLQASVDIIRVRSYNAGIDNDDTLHAMTTDVGWLQHRADELRTGPPVRTRNP
;
A
#
# COMPACT_ATOMS: atom_id res chain seq x y z
N MET A 1 -0.23 16.53 0.86
CA MET A 1 -0.04 15.07 0.85
C MET A 1 0.69 14.73 -0.44
N SER A 2 1.94 14.30 -0.35
CA SER A 2 2.76 13.89 -1.50
C SER A 2 2.52 12.41 -1.79
N LEU A 3 2.51 12.00 -3.05
CA LEU A 3 2.44 10.59 -3.44
C LEU A 3 3.68 9.82 -2.90
N PRO A 4 3.52 8.57 -2.44
CA PRO A 4 4.66 7.72 -2.09
C PRO A 4 5.61 7.57 -3.27
N ALA A 5 6.93 7.58 -3.02
CA ALA A 5 7.93 7.44 -4.08
C ALA A 5 7.75 6.14 -4.89
N ASP A 6 7.46 5.03 -4.19
CA ASP A 6 7.22 3.72 -4.83
C ASP A 6 5.98 3.74 -5.73
N ALA A 7 4.93 4.47 -5.34
CA ALA A 7 3.73 4.64 -6.14
C ALA A 7 4.04 5.37 -7.46
N LEU A 8 4.93 6.38 -7.39
CA LEU A 8 5.38 7.14 -8.55
C LEU A 8 6.25 6.28 -9.48
N GLU A 9 7.17 5.49 -8.93
CA GLU A 9 8.01 4.59 -9.73
C GLU A 9 7.17 3.47 -10.39
N ALA A 10 6.22 2.87 -9.67
CA ALA A 10 5.30 1.87 -10.23
C ALA A 10 4.44 2.46 -11.36
N ALA A 11 3.93 3.68 -11.19
CA ALA A 11 3.20 4.40 -12.22
C ALA A 11 4.07 4.64 -13.47
N LYS A 12 5.32 5.06 -13.29
CA LYS A 12 6.27 5.29 -14.40
C LYS A 12 6.56 4.01 -15.17
N GLU A 13 6.81 2.90 -14.48
CA GLU A 13 7.12 1.62 -15.12
C GLU A 13 5.90 1.08 -15.89
N ALA A 14 4.70 1.17 -15.30
CA ALA A 14 3.46 0.76 -15.97
C ALA A 14 3.21 1.57 -17.26
N MET A 15 3.55 2.86 -17.28
CA MET A 15 3.46 3.68 -18.50
C MET A 15 4.50 3.28 -19.57
N ARG A 16 5.65 2.72 -19.15
CA ARG A 16 6.73 2.31 -20.05
C ARG A 16 6.39 1.03 -20.81
N GLU A 17 5.81 0.04 -20.10
CA GLU A 17 5.54 -1.32 -20.59
C GLU A 17 4.39 -1.40 -21.60
N VAL A 18 3.65 -0.32 -21.83
CA VAL A 18 2.53 -0.34 -22.77
C VAL A 18 3.03 -0.63 -24.19
N THR A 19 2.65 -1.81 -24.67
CA THR A 19 3.05 -2.36 -25.96
C THR A 19 1.85 -2.33 -26.91
N PRO A 20 1.93 -1.63 -28.05
CA PRO A 20 0.82 -1.54 -29.00
C PRO A 20 0.59 -2.89 -29.70
N PRO A 21 -0.62 -3.11 -30.27
CA PRO A 21 -0.92 -4.28 -31.09
C PRO A 21 0.04 -4.41 -32.29
N PRO A 22 0.32 -5.64 -32.78
CA PRO A 22 1.17 -5.85 -33.94
C PRO A 22 0.67 -5.05 -35.15
N GLY A 23 1.54 -4.26 -35.77
CA GLY A 23 1.21 -3.46 -36.96
C GLY A 23 0.68 -2.05 -36.67
N VAL A 24 0.51 -1.67 -35.40
CA VAL A 24 0.14 -0.29 -35.00
C VAL A 24 1.35 0.40 -34.40
N SER A 25 1.66 1.63 -34.84
CA SER A 25 2.75 2.40 -34.24
C SER A 25 2.39 2.79 -32.79
N LYS A 26 3.39 2.81 -31.89
CA LYS A 26 3.17 3.25 -30.51
C LYS A 26 2.60 4.67 -30.46
N ALA A 27 2.98 5.53 -31.40
CA ALA A 27 2.48 6.90 -31.48
C ALA A 27 0.99 6.97 -31.87
N ASP A 28 0.56 6.19 -32.86
CA ASP A 28 -0.84 6.18 -33.33
C ASP A 28 -1.76 5.54 -32.28
N TRP A 29 -1.32 4.42 -31.71
CA TRP A 29 -2.05 3.76 -30.63
C TRP A 29 -2.15 4.68 -29.39
N LEU A 30 -1.09 5.42 -29.07
CA LEU A 30 -1.10 6.36 -27.97
C LEU A 30 -2.00 7.58 -28.22
N SER A 31 -2.04 8.04 -29.47
CA SER A 31 -2.88 9.14 -29.94
C SER A 31 -4.37 8.79 -29.87
N GLU A 32 -4.74 7.55 -30.19
CA GLU A 32 -6.14 7.12 -30.30
C GLU A 32 -6.73 6.62 -28.97
N HIS A 33 -5.93 5.92 -28.15
CA HIS A 33 -6.37 5.29 -26.89
C HIS A 33 -5.43 5.54 -25.69
N GLY A 34 -4.18 5.93 -25.97
CA GLY A 34 -3.07 5.79 -25.04
C GLY A 34 -3.14 6.58 -23.77
N THR A 35 -3.57 7.83 -23.82
CA THR A 35 -3.47 8.70 -22.64
C THR A 35 -4.31 8.17 -21.48
N TRP A 36 -5.55 7.75 -21.76
CA TRP A 36 -6.44 7.19 -20.73
C TRP A 36 -6.03 5.79 -20.28
N ALA A 37 -5.61 4.92 -21.19
CA ALA A 37 -5.12 3.59 -20.85
C ALA A 37 -3.82 3.63 -20.03
N LEU A 38 -2.91 4.55 -20.36
CA LEU A 38 -1.69 4.83 -19.59
C LEU A 38 -2.03 5.35 -18.21
N PHE A 39 -2.95 6.32 -18.08
CA PHE A 39 -3.37 6.82 -16.77
C PHE A 39 -4.04 5.73 -15.94
N ALA A 40 -4.93 4.93 -16.53
CA ALA A 40 -5.58 3.83 -15.82
C ALA A 40 -4.56 2.78 -15.34
N GLY A 41 -3.61 2.39 -16.18
CA GLY A 41 -2.53 1.47 -15.82
C GLY A 41 -1.60 2.04 -14.73
N ALA A 42 -1.22 3.31 -14.85
CA ALA A 42 -0.41 4.02 -13.87
C ALA A 42 -1.11 4.12 -12.51
N ILE A 43 -2.41 4.46 -12.50
CA ILE A 43 -3.23 4.53 -11.28
C ILE A 43 -3.36 3.13 -10.67
N ALA A 44 -3.64 2.11 -11.48
CA ALA A 44 -3.75 0.73 -11.01
C ALA A 44 -2.44 0.22 -10.39
N ALA A 45 -1.29 0.58 -10.98
CA ALA A 45 0.03 0.23 -10.45
C ALA A 45 0.39 1.01 -9.17
N ALA A 46 -0.03 2.28 -9.05
CA ALA A 46 0.24 3.11 -7.88
C ALA A 46 -0.69 2.83 -6.69
N ALA A 47 -1.93 2.39 -6.95
CA ALA A 47 -2.97 2.23 -5.93
C ALA A 47 -2.58 1.34 -4.73
N PRO A 48 -1.90 0.18 -4.90
CA PRO A 48 -1.48 -0.65 -3.77
C PRO A 48 -0.51 0.07 -2.83
N PHE A 49 0.43 0.85 -3.37
CA PHE A 49 1.41 1.60 -2.58
C PHE A 49 0.76 2.76 -1.80
N ILE A 50 -0.23 3.43 -2.41
CA ILE A 50 -1.00 4.48 -1.72
C ILE A 50 -1.81 3.87 -0.57
N ALA A 51 -2.48 2.74 -0.81
CA ALA A 51 -3.21 2.03 0.22
C ALA A 51 -2.29 1.51 1.33
N ALA A 52 -1.12 0.97 0.98
CA ALA A 52 -0.11 0.53 1.95
C ALA A 52 0.39 1.67 2.83
N GLN A 53 0.61 2.86 2.26
CA GLN A 53 0.99 4.04 3.03
C GLN A 53 -0.09 4.42 4.04
N ALA A 54 -1.36 4.48 3.60
CA ALA A 54 -2.47 4.82 4.49
C ALA A 54 -2.61 3.83 5.67
N LEU A 55 -2.38 2.54 5.43
CA LEU A 55 -2.37 1.52 6.50
C LEU A 55 -1.18 1.69 7.44
N THR A 56 0.00 2.08 6.92
CA THR A 56 1.20 2.34 7.72
C THR A 56 0.99 3.56 8.63
N ASP A 57 0.38 4.62 8.11
CA ASP A 57 0.04 5.82 8.88
C ASP A 57 -0.97 5.47 9.99
N ALA A 58 -2.02 4.72 9.66
CA ALA A 58 -3.00 4.26 10.65
C ALA A 58 -2.38 3.37 11.75
N ALA A 59 -1.45 2.48 11.38
CA ALA A 59 -0.72 1.66 12.34
C ALA A 59 0.16 2.51 13.27
N THR A 60 0.78 3.56 12.73
CA THR A 60 1.61 4.50 13.50
C THR A 60 0.78 5.29 14.50
N ASP A 61 -0.38 5.80 14.08
CA ASP A 61 -1.30 6.53 14.96
C ASP A 61 -1.88 5.64 16.06
N LEU A 62 -2.21 4.39 15.71
CA LEU A 62 -2.68 3.41 16.68
C LEU A 62 -1.58 3.03 17.68
N GLN A 63 -0.34 2.83 17.21
CA GLN A 63 0.80 2.55 18.08
C GLN A 63 1.06 3.69 19.06
N ALA A 64 0.98 4.94 18.61
CA ALA A 64 1.09 6.11 19.50
C ALA A 64 0.00 6.10 20.58
N SER A 65 -1.22 5.68 20.22
CA SER A 65 -2.32 5.53 21.17
C SER A 65 -2.08 4.41 22.19
N VAL A 66 -1.54 3.26 21.76
CA VAL A 66 -1.11 2.16 22.65
C VAL A 66 -0.09 2.66 23.66
N ASP A 67 0.92 3.39 23.21
CA ASP A 67 1.98 3.89 24.09
C ASP A 67 1.45 4.88 25.13
N ILE A 68 0.54 5.78 24.73
CA ILE A 68 -0.13 6.71 25.65
C ILE A 68 -0.95 5.96 26.69
N ILE A 69 -1.75 4.96 26.29
CA ILE A 69 -2.60 4.19 27.20
C ILE A 69 -1.73 3.39 28.16
N ARG A 70 -0.64 2.77 27.69
CA ARG A 70 0.29 2.01 28.51
C ARG A 70 0.88 2.88 29.63
N VAL A 71 1.39 4.07 29.28
CA VAL A 71 1.94 5.01 30.27
C VAL A 71 0.89 5.48 31.28
N ARG A 72 -0.34 5.81 30.81
CA ARG A 72 -1.43 6.24 31.70
C ARG A 72 -1.87 5.14 32.66
N SER A 73 -2.01 3.92 32.16
CA SER A 73 -2.41 2.73 32.94
C SER A 73 -1.41 2.46 34.05
N TYR A 74 -0.12 2.48 33.71
CA TYR A 74 0.97 2.33 34.68
C TYR A 74 0.93 3.39 35.77
N ASN A 75 0.81 4.67 35.41
CA ASN A 75 0.76 5.78 36.37
C ASN A 75 -0.49 5.76 37.25
N ALA A 76 -1.60 5.22 36.75
CA ALA A 76 -2.87 5.13 37.47
C ALA A 76 -3.03 3.83 38.28
N GLY A 77 -2.12 2.86 38.12
CA GLY A 77 -2.26 1.52 38.69
C GLY A 77 -3.47 0.75 38.14
N ILE A 78 -3.89 1.07 36.91
CA ILE A 78 -5.02 0.43 36.22
C ILE A 78 -4.47 -0.68 35.34
N ASP A 79 -5.08 -1.87 35.42
CA ASP A 79 -4.81 -2.96 34.50
C ASP A 79 -5.65 -2.77 33.21
N ASN A 80 -4.97 -2.73 32.08
CA ASN A 80 -5.56 -2.61 30.74
C ASN A 80 -4.94 -3.63 29.77
N ASP A 81 -4.37 -4.72 30.28
CA ASP A 81 -3.57 -5.66 29.48
C ASP A 81 -4.36 -6.24 28.29
N ASP A 82 -5.63 -6.61 28.47
CA ASP A 82 -6.47 -7.12 27.39
C ASP A 82 -6.69 -6.09 26.27
N THR A 83 -6.92 -4.82 26.65
CA THR A 83 -7.13 -3.73 25.69
C THR A 83 -5.84 -3.42 24.94
N LEU A 84 -4.72 -3.32 25.66
CA LEU A 84 -3.40 -3.10 25.07
C LEU A 84 -2.99 -4.24 24.15
N HIS A 85 -3.32 -5.49 24.51
CA HIS A 85 -3.06 -6.67 23.69
C HIS A 85 -3.87 -6.65 22.38
N ALA A 86 -5.17 -6.35 22.46
CA ALA A 86 -6.02 -6.23 21.27
C ALA A 86 -5.52 -5.13 20.33
N MET A 87 -5.24 -3.93 20.85
CA MET A 87 -4.73 -2.82 20.03
C MET A 87 -3.36 -3.12 19.41
N THR A 88 -2.45 -3.78 20.15
CA THR A 88 -1.14 -4.19 19.61
C THR A 88 -1.30 -5.23 18.49
N THR A 89 -2.29 -6.12 18.61
CA THR A 89 -2.62 -7.08 17.56
C THR A 89 -3.12 -6.38 16.30
N ASP A 90 -3.99 -5.36 16.45
CA ASP A 90 -4.48 -4.55 15.33
C ASP A 90 -3.35 -3.77 14.64
N VAL A 91 -2.38 -3.22 15.39
CA VAL A 91 -1.17 -2.59 14.83
C VAL A 91 -0.42 -3.58 13.94
N GLY A 92 -0.17 -4.79 14.46
CA GLY A 92 0.52 -5.84 13.71
C GLY A 92 -0.24 -6.25 12.44
N TRP A 93 -1.58 -6.35 12.52
CA TRP A 93 -2.43 -6.65 11.37
C TRP A 93 -2.35 -5.57 10.29
N LEU A 94 -2.43 -4.29 10.67
CA LEU A 94 -2.34 -3.16 9.73
C LEU A 94 -0.98 -3.13 9.01
N GLN A 95 0.11 -3.34 9.76
CA GLN A 95 1.46 -3.40 9.21
C GLN A 95 1.61 -4.56 8.23
N HIS A 96 1.16 -5.76 8.61
CA HIS A 96 1.19 -6.94 7.75
C HIS A 96 0.41 -6.69 6.44
N ARG A 97 -0.79 -6.09 6.54
CA ARG A 97 -1.62 -5.81 5.38
C ARG A 97 -1.01 -4.75 4.46
N ALA A 98 -0.32 -3.76 5.03
CA ALA A 98 0.45 -2.78 4.25
C ALA A 98 1.56 -3.46 3.43
N ASP A 99 2.26 -4.42 4.03
CA ASP A 99 3.33 -5.15 3.35
C ASP A 99 2.81 -6.04 2.22
N GLU A 100 1.71 -6.75 2.43
CA GLU A 100 1.05 -7.54 1.37
C GLU A 100 0.68 -6.69 0.15
N LEU A 101 0.24 -5.45 0.37
CA LEU A 101 -0.11 -4.53 -0.72
C LEU A 101 1.13 -4.04 -1.48
N ARG A 102 2.28 -3.86 -0.81
CA ARG A 102 3.54 -3.45 -1.45
C ARG A 102 4.14 -4.56 -2.30
N THR A 103 4.09 -5.80 -1.83
CA THR A 103 4.73 -6.95 -2.51
C THR A 103 3.83 -7.65 -3.51
N GLY A 104 2.54 -7.30 -3.53
CA GLY A 104 1.52 -8.08 -4.23
C GLY A 104 1.23 -9.42 -3.52
N PRO A 105 0.23 -10.19 -3.98
CA PRO A 105 -0.06 -11.49 -3.41
C PRO A 105 1.20 -12.37 -3.49
N PRO A 106 1.52 -13.16 -2.44
CA PRO A 106 2.65 -14.07 -2.50
C PRO A 106 2.48 -14.98 -3.71
N VAL A 107 3.48 -14.99 -4.59
CA VAL A 107 3.53 -15.93 -5.71
C VAL A 107 3.44 -17.32 -5.09
N ARG A 108 2.28 -17.98 -5.20
CA ARG A 108 2.17 -19.40 -4.90
C ARG A 108 3.11 -20.09 -5.88
N THR A 109 4.33 -20.36 -5.43
CA THR A 109 5.23 -21.29 -6.12
C THR A 109 4.46 -22.59 -6.19
N ARG A 110 3.88 -22.89 -7.37
CA ARG A 110 3.42 -24.24 -7.66
C ARG A 110 4.66 -25.10 -7.53
N ASN A 111 4.71 -25.92 -6.48
CA ASN A 111 5.71 -26.97 -6.37
C ASN A 111 5.64 -27.82 -7.67
N PRO A 112 6.79 -28.15 -8.28
CA PRO A 112 6.85 -29.02 -9.43
C PRO A 112 6.34 -30.43 -9.12
#